data_AF-A0A2V6SN29-F1
#
_entry.id   AF-A0A2V6SN29-F1
#
_cell.length_a   1.000
_cell.length_b   1.000
_cell.length_c   1.000
_cell.angle_alpha   90.00
_cell.angle_beta   90.00
_cell.angle_gamma   90.00
#
_symmetry.space_group_name_H-M   'P 1'
#
loop_
_entity.id
_entity.type
_entity.pdbx_description
1 polymer ?
#
loop_
_entity_poly.entity_id
_entity_poly.type
_entity_poly.pdbx_seq_one_letter_code
_entity_poly.pdbx_strand_id
1 'polypeptide(L)'
;MRTTGWEGLVEVAGTYGHIGEVTGLNQSFETKAREVYGRALVRARQQASVEGVLRAAEGFLILGDVATATQCVRVADRLAGRDPEARADVRAFAARLSDASGAASPARP
;
A
#
# COMPACT_ATOMS: atom_id res chain seq x y z
N MET A 1 8.36 -1.67 -20.96
CA MET A 1 9.45 -1.93 -19.98
C MET A 1 9.00 -3.08 -19.10
N ARG A 2 9.77 -4.16 -18.94
CA ARG A 2 9.38 -5.31 -18.09
C ARG A 2 9.85 -5.03 -16.66
N THR A 3 9.02 -4.37 -15.87
CA THR A 3 9.27 -4.09 -14.46
C THR A 3 9.08 -5.38 -13.64
N THR A 4 10.10 -6.24 -13.61
CA THR A 4 10.13 -7.44 -12.74
C THR A 4 10.36 -7.12 -11.24
N GLY A 5 10.29 -5.83 -10.90
CA GLY A 5 10.37 -5.29 -9.55
C GLY A 5 9.02 -5.15 -8.87
N TRP A 6 9.02 -4.48 -7.73
CA TRP A 6 7.79 -4.20 -6.98
C TRP A 6 6.89 -3.22 -7.75
N GLU A 7 7.47 -2.36 -8.60
CA GLU A 7 6.81 -1.34 -9.41
C GLU A 7 5.77 -1.95 -10.34
N GLY A 8 6.16 -2.99 -11.09
CA GLY A 8 5.26 -3.68 -12.02
C GLY A 8 4.14 -4.42 -11.29
N LEU A 9 4.41 -4.93 -10.09
CA LEU A 9 3.39 -5.56 -9.26
C LEU A 9 2.37 -4.53 -8.74
N VAL A 10 2.82 -3.35 -8.31
CA VAL A 10 1.93 -2.23 -7.93
C VAL A 10 1.06 -1.79 -9.11
N GLU A 11 1.64 -1.66 -10.30
CA GLU A 11 0.91 -1.27 -11.52
C GLU A 11 -0.18 -2.30 -11.89
N VAL A 12 0.16 -3.59 -11.85
CA VAL A 12 -0.80 -4.69 -12.10
C VAL A 12 -1.91 -4.71 -11.05
N ALA A 13 -1.58 -4.52 -9.77
CA ALA A 13 -2.57 -4.48 -8.70
C ALA A 13 -3.54 -3.29 -8.86
N GLY A 14 -3.03 -2.11 -9.21
CA GLY A 14 -3.85 -0.94 -9.52
C GLY A 14 -4.77 -1.18 -10.72
N THR A 15 -4.28 -1.91 -11.74
CA THR A 15 -5.07 -2.29 -12.91
C THR A 15 -6.23 -3.20 -12.53
N TYR A 16 -6.02 -4.16 -11.62
CA TYR A 16 -7.13 -4.98 -11.11
C TYR A 16 -8.18 -4.13 -10.40
N GLY A 17 -7.77 -3.15 -9.58
CA GLY A 17 -8.71 -2.21 -8.96
C GLY A 17 -9.58 -1.47 -9.98
N HIS A 18 -8.96 -0.93 -11.03
CA HIS A 18 -9.67 -0.22 -12.10
C HIS A 18 -10.64 -1.13 -12.88
N ILE A 19 -10.25 -2.38 -13.16
CA ILE A 19 -11.16 -3.35 -13.82
C ILE A 19 -12.35 -3.66 -12.91
N GLY A 20 -12.14 -3.83 -11.60
CA GLY A 20 -13.22 -4.02 -10.64
C GLY A 20 -14.25 -2.89 -10.73
N GLU A 21 -13.77 -1.66 -10.65
CA GLU A 21 -14.58 -0.44 -10.74
C GLU A 21 -15.39 -0.36 -12.04
N VAL A 22 -14.75 -0.57 -13.19
CA VAL A 22 -15.40 -0.48 -14.51
C VAL A 22 -16.41 -1.61 -14.75
N THR A 23 -16.14 -2.80 -14.22
CA THR A 23 -17.00 -3.99 -14.45
C THR A 23 -18.08 -4.18 -13.39
N GLY A 24 -18.01 -3.46 -12.27
CA GLY A 24 -18.86 -3.67 -11.09
C GLY A 24 -18.54 -4.96 -10.32
N LEU A 25 -17.49 -5.70 -10.70
CA LEU A 25 -17.08 -6.97 -10.07
C LEU A 25 -16.06 -6.74 -8.94
N ASN A 26 -16.28 -5.70 -8.13
CA ASN A 26 -15.32 -5.17 -7.15
C ASN A 26 -14.68 -6.26 -6.28
N GLN A 27 -15.47 -7.10 -5.61
CA GLN A 27 -14.92 -8.10 -4.66
C GLN A 27 -13.90 -9.08 -5.27
N SER A 28 -14.18 -9.57 -6.49
CA SER A 28 -13.31 -10.52 -7.18
C SER A 28 -11.99 -9.87 -7.59
N PHE A 29 -12.04 -8.62 -8.02
CA PHE A 29 -10.87 -7.88 -8.46
C PHE A 29 -10.08 -7.26 -7.30
N GLU A 30 -10.74 -6.86 -6.22
CA GLU A 30 -10.11 -6.45 -4.96
C GLU A 30 -9.30 -7.60 -4.35
N THR A 31 -9.83 -8.83 -4.39
CA THR A 31 -9.11 -10.00 -3.90
C THR A 31 -7.82 -10.23 -4.70
N LYS A 32 -7.89 -10.15 -6.04
CA LYS A 32 -6.72 -10.24 -6.91
C LYS A 32 -5.74 -9.08 -6.66
N ALA A 33 -6.23 -7.85 -6.54
CA ALA A 33 -5.39 -6.69 -6.24
C ALA A 33 -4.66 -6.87 -4.90
N ARG A 34 -5.37 -7.33 -3.85
CA ARG A 34 -4.80 -7.59 -2.52
C ARG A 34 -3.66 -8.62 -2.59
N GLU A 35 -3.85 -9.72 -3.32
CA GLU A 35 -2.80 -10.72 -3.52
C GLU A 35 -1.56 -10.14 -4.21
N VAL A 36 -1.76 -9.34 -5.27
CA VAL A 36 -0.65 -8.75 -6.03
C VAL A 36 0.08 -7.68 -5.23
N TYR A 37 -0.63 -6.84 -4.47
CA TYR A 37 -0.01 -5.90 -3.52
C TYR A 37 0.80 -6.65 -2.44
N GLY A 38 0.34 -7.81 -1.97
CA GLY A 38 1.10 -8.66 -1.07
C GLY A 38 2.43 -9.12 -1.67
N ARG A 39 2.43 -9.53 -2.95
CA ARG A 39 3.66 -9.88 -3.67
C ARG A 39 4.57 -8.67 -3.86
N ALA A 40 4.01 -7.51 -4.20
CA ALA A 40 4.75 -6.25 -4.34
C ALA A 40 5.46 -5.88 -3.02
N LEU A 41 4.76 -5.97 -1.90
CA LEU A 41 5.29 -5.71 -0.56
C LEU A 41 6.47 -6.63 -0.23
N VAL A 42 6.31 -7.95 -0.42
CA VAL A 42 7.38 -8.92 -0.16
C VAL A 42 8.61 -8.59 -1.02
N ARG A 43 8.40 -8.26 -2.29
CA ARG A 43 9.48 -7.93 -3.21
C ARG A 43 10.17 -6.60 -2.86
N ALA A 44 9.42 -5.56 -2.49
CA ALA A 44 9.97 -4.28 -2.04
C ALA A 44 10.80 -4.44 -0.77
N ARG A 45 10.32 -5.24 0.19
CA ARG A 45 11.06 -5.57 1.43
C ARG A 45 12.37 -6.28 1.15
N GLN A 46 12.39 -7.25 0.23
CA GLN A 46 13.62 -7.95 -0.18
C GLN A 46 14.62 -7.01 -0.85
N GLN A 47 14.16 -5.96 -1.52
CA GLN A 47 15.00 -4.93 -2.13
C GLN A 47 15.36 -3.79 -1.16
N ALA A 48 14.91 -3.86 0.10
CA ALA A 48 15.02 -2.77 1.07
C ALA A 48 14.48 -1.41 0.57
N SER A 49 13.48 -1.44 -0.32
CA SER A 49 12.89 -0.22 -0.90
C SER A 49 11.79 0.33 -0.01
N VAL A 50 12.04 1.48 0.62
CA VAL A 50 11.04 2.22 1.40
C VAL A 50 9.89 2.68 0.51
N GLU A 51 10.20 3.26 -0.66
CA GLU A 51 9.20 3.68 -1.63
C GLU A 51 8.27 2.52 -2.02
N GLY A 52 8.85 1.36 -2.34
CA GLY A 52 8.06 0.20 -2.74
C GLY A 52 7.15 -0.33 -1.64
N VAL A 53 7.58 -0.27 -0.39
CA VAL A 53 6.74 -0.64 0.77
C VAL A 53 5.59 0.36 0.95
N LEU A 54 5.85 1.67 0.82
CA LEU A 54 4.83 2.71 0.95
C LEU A 54 3.82 2.68 -0.22
N ARG A 55 4.27 2.42 -1.45
CA ARG A 55 3.40 2.22 -2.62
C ARG A 55 2.47 1.01 -2.45
N ALA A 56 2.99 -0.10 -1.92
CA ALA A 56 2.14 -1.25 -1.59
C ALA A 56 1.15 -0.92 -0.46
N ALA A 57 1.57 -0.15 0.55
CA ALA A 57 0.70 0.31 1.64
C ALA A 57 -0.46 1.18 1.14
N GLU A 58 -0.21 2.06 0.17
CA GLU A 58 -1.24 2.87 -0.48
C GLU A 58 -2.29 2.00 -1.18
N GLY A 59 -1.83 0.95 -1.87
CA GLY A 59 -2.70 -0.06 -2.46
C GLY A 59 -3.63 -0.73 -1.43
N PHE A 60 -3.09 -1.13 -0.28
CA PHE A 60 -3.92 -1.69 0.80
C PHE A 60 -4.91 -0.68 1.38
N LEU A 61 -4.53 0.60 1.52
CA LEU A 61 -5.46 1.66 1.94
C LEU A 61 -6.62 1.84 0.97
N ILE A 62 -6.36 1.86 -0.34
CA ILE A 62 -7.39 1.95 -1.38
C ILE A 62 -8.37 0.78 -1.27
N LEU A 63 -7.88 -0.41 -0.92
CA LEU A 63 -8.70 -1.61 -0.68
C LEU A 63 -9.38 -1.65 0.71
N GLY A 64 -9.27 -0.58 1.51
CA GLY A 64 -9.82 -0.50 2.86
C GLY A 64 -9.06 -1.31 3.92
N ASP A 65 -7.92 -1.92 3.59
CA ASP A 65 -7.11 -2.73 4.50
C ASP A 65 -6.13 -1.85 5.29
N VAL A 66 -6.70 -1.04 6.19
CA VAL A 66 -5.99 -0.10 7.07
C VAL A 66 -5.00 -0.83 7.98
N ALA A 67 -5.35 -2.04 8.43
CA ALA A 67 -4.49 -2.83 9.31
C ALA A 67 -3.19 -3.25 8.60
N THR A 68 -3.30 -3.75 7.37
CA THR A 68 -2.12 -4.12 6.57
C THR A 68 -1.31 -2.89 6.20
N ALA A 69 -1.95 -1.78 5.81
CA ALA A 69 -1.24 -0.52 5.53
C ALA A 69 -0.44 -0.02 6.73
N THR A 70 -1.02 -0.09 7.94
CA THR A 70 -0.32 0.25 9.19
C THR A 70 0.91 -0.63 9.42
N GLN A 71 0.80 -1.92 9.14
CA GLN A 71 1.93 -2.84 9.26
C GLN A 71 3.03 -2.52 8.23
N CYS A 72 2.66 -2.14 7.00
CA CYS A 72 3.62 -1.70 5.99
C CYS A 72 4.39 -0.45 6.44
N VAL A 73 3.73 0.53 7.06
CA VAL A 73 4.41 1.72 7.63
C VAL A 73 5.47 1.33 8.66
N ARG A 74 5.17 0.38 9.55
CA ARG A 74 6.16 -0.13 10.53
C ARG A 74 7.33 -0.87 9.90
N VAL A 75 7.14 -1.44 8.70
CA VAL A 75 8.22 -2.07 7.93
C VAL A 75 9.06 -0.99 7.25
N ALA A 76 8.41 0.00 6.63
CA ALA A 76 9.07 1.13 5.98
C ALA A 76 9.91 1.93 6.97
N ASP A 77 9.41 2.18 8.19
CA ASP A 77 10.16 2.84 9.27
C ASP A 77 11.44 2.11 9.64
N ARG A 78 11.37 0.77 9.75
CA ARG A 78 12.55 -0.07 10.00
C ARG A 78 13.56 -0.03 8.85
N LEU A 79 13.08 -0.01 7.60
CA LEU A 79 13.93 0.07 6.41
C LEU A 79 14.57 1.45 6.25
N ALA A 80 13.85 2.52 6.57
CA ALA A 80 14.35 3.89 6.50
C ALA A 80 15.57 4.11 7.41
N GLY A 81 15.75 3.30 8.45
CA GLY A 81 17.00 3.27 9.21
C GLY A 81 17.32 4.64 9.78
N ARG A 82 18.46 5.26 9.38
CA ARG A 82 18.84 6.64 9.73
C ARG A 82 18.69 7.63 8.58
N ASP A 83 18.19 7.20 7.43
CA ASP A 83 18.00 8.03 6.25
C ASP A 83 16.92 9.10 6.55
N PRO A 84 17.27 10.40 6.55
CA PRO A 84 16.33 11.45 6.88
C PRO A 84 15.20 11.59 5.85
N GLU A 85 15.47 11.34 4.56
CA GLU A 85 14.51 11.47 3.47
C GLU A 85 13.49 10.32 3.53
N ALA A 86 13.98 9.09 3.60
CA ALA A 86 13.11 7.92 3.74
C ALA A 86 12.25 7.99 5.02
N ARG A 87 12.79 8.51 6.13
CA ARG A 87 12.01 8.76 7.36
C ARG A 87 10.96 9.86 7.16
N ALA A 88 11.23 10.89 6.36
CA ALA A 88 10.25 11.93 6.05
C ALA A 88 9.07 11.35 5.25
N ASP A 89 9.36 10.50 4.26
CA ASP A 89 8.33 9.82 3.47
C ASP A 89 7.45 8.92 4.33
N VAL A 90 8.06 8.15 5.24
CA VAL A 90 7.33 7.30 6.20
C VAL A 90 6.42 8.15 7.10
N ARG A 91 6.92 9.28 7.62
CA ARG A 91 6.10 10.20 8.44
C ARG A 91 4.94 10.80 7.66
N ALA A 92 5.20 11.26 6.44
CA ALA A 92 4.18 11.84 5.57
C ALA A 92 3.08 10.82 5.24
N PHE A 93 3.46 9.57 4.98
CA PHE A 93 2.50 8.49 4.78
C PHE A 93 1.71 8.18 6.06
N ALA A 94 2.38 8.07 7.21
CA ALA A 94 1.76 7.76 8.50
C ALA A 94 0.72 8.82 8.91
N ALA A 95 0.99 10.10 8.62
CA ALA A 95 0.04 11.19 8.84
C ALA A 95 -1.23 10.97 8.01
N ARG A 96 -1.09 10.75 6.70
CA ARG A 96 -2.24 10.47 5.81
C ARG A 96 -3.05 9.24 6.23
N LEU A 97 -2.37 8.18 6.66
CA LEU A 97 -3.01 6.97 7.16
C LEU A 97 -3.84 7.25 8.43
N SER A 98 -3.34 8.10 9.32
CA SER A 98 -4.04 8.52 10.53
C SER A 98 -5.29 9.34 10.18
N ASP A 99 -5.19 10.24 9.21
CA ASP A 99 -6.34 11.03 8.73
C ASP A 99 -7.42 10.13 8.10
N ALA A 100 -7.01 9.18 7.25
CA ALA A 100 -7.92 8.25 6.60
C ALA A 100 -8.64 7.33 7.60
N SER A 101 -7.95 6.87 8.65
CA SER A 101 -8.55 6.04 9.70
C SER A 101 -9.43 6.84 10.66
N GLY A 102 -9.11 8.12 10.92
CA GLY A 102 -9.97 9.04 11.67
C GLY A 102 -11.27 9.38 10.93
N ALA A 103 -11.19 9.60 9.61
CA ALA A 103 -12.37 9.83 8.77
C ALA A 103 -13.30 8.59 8.67
N ALA A 104 -12.73 7.39 8.82
CA ALA A 104 -13.49 6.13 8.83
C ALA A 104 -14.19 5.83 10.17
N SER A 105 -14.00 6.65 11.21
CA SER A 105 -14.74 6.54 12.48
C SER A 105 -16.01 7.38 12.43
N PRO A 106 -17.22 6.79 12.20
CA PRO A 106 -18.45 7.55 12.41
C PRO A 106 -18.63 7.77 13.91
N ALA A 107 -19.05 9.00 14.24
CA ALA A 107 -19.48 9.40 15.57
C ALA A 107 -20.32 8.30 16.25
N ARG A 108 -19.89 7.87 17.43
CA ARG A 108 -20.68 6.99 18.29
C ARG A 108 -21.56 7.90 19.17
N PRO A 109 -22.88 7.64 19.27
CA PRO A 109 -23.81 8.49 20.01
C PRO A 109 -23.50 8.54 21.51
#